data_AF-A0A1E7LBT4-F1
#
_entry.id   AF-A0A1E7LBT4-F1
#
_cell.length_a   1.000
_cell.length_b   1.000
_cell.length_c   1.000
_cell.angle_alpha   90.00
_cell.angle_beta   90.00
_cell.angle_gamma   90.00
#
_symmetry.space_group_name_H-M   'P 1'
#
loop_
_entity.id
_entity.type
_entity.pdbx_description
1 polymer ?
#
loop_
_entity_poly.entity_id
_entity_poly.type
_entity_poly.pdbx_seq_one_letter_code
_entity_poly.pdbx_strand_id
1 'polypeptide(L)' 'MGDKVTSAERVATREIGGRRLEIMRLTWRDAAGLSYDVTDADSGDDLTPNESFDDFPTDEQLAALVEEAGEPG' A
#
# COMPACT_ATOMS: atom_id res chain seq x y z
N MET A 1 1.39 -2.69 19.65
CA MET A 1 1.51 -1.21 19.66
C MET A 1 0.20 -0.71 19.09
N GLY A 2 -0.66 -0.15 19.94
CA GLY A 2 -2.08 0.02 19.64
C GLY A 2 -2.34 0.97 18.47
N ASP A 3 -3.28 0.59 17.64
CA ASP A 3 -3.74 1.17 16.39
C ASP A 3 -3.85 2.71 16.45
N LYS A 4 -2.91 3.39 15.78
CA LYS A 4 -2.83 4.87 15.69
C LYS A 4 -3.37 5.44 14.36
N VAL A 5 -4.04 4.62 13.56
CA VAL A 5 -4.74 5.06 12.34
C VAL A 5 -6.06 5.70 12.73
N THR A 6 -6.21 6.97 12.38
CA THR A 6 -7.44 7.75 12.61
C THR A 6 -8.45 7.55 11.50
N SER A 7 -7.96 7.32 10.28
CA SER A 7 -8.78 7.07 9.10
C SER A 7 -7.95 6.32 8.06
N ALA A 8 -8.58 5.37 7.38
CA ALA A 8 -8.06 4.71 6.19
C ALA A 8 -9.06 4.93 5.07
N GLU A 9 -8.60 5.46 3.94
CA GLU A 9 -9.44 5.69 2.77
C GLU A 9 -8.71 5.28 1.51
N ARG A 10 -9.39 4.54 0.64
CA ARG A 10 -8.86 4.22 -0.69
C ARG A 10 -8.80 5.50 -1.52
N VAL A 11 -7.59 5.92 -1.86
CA VAL A 11 -7.35 7.13 -2.65
C VAL A 11 -7.13 6.84 -4.12
N ALA A 12 -6.64 5.65 -4.47
CA ALA A 12 -6.37 5.28 -5.85
C ALA A 12 -6.39 3.76 -6.07
N THR A 13 -6.53 3.38 -7.33
CA THR A 13 -6.34 2.00 -7.81
C THR A 13 -5.42 2.03 -9.03
N ARG A 14 -4.49 1.08 -9.11
CA ARG A 14 -3.50 0.94 -10.17
C ARG A 14 -3.50 -0.49 -10.70
N GLU A 15 -3.15 -0.69 -11.96
CA GLU A 15 -2.99 -2.02 -12.53
C GLU A 15 -1.54 -2.15 -12.99
N ILE A 16 -0.79 -3.07 -12.37
CA ILE A 16 0.65 -3.25 -12.57
C ILE A 16 0.92 -4.74 -12.75
N GLY A 17 1.60 -5.12 -13.84
CA GLY A 17 1.91 -6.53 -14.11
C GLY A 17 0.67 -7.44 -14.25
N GLY A 18 -0.50 -6.87 -14.57
CA GLY A 18 -1.78 -7.59 -14.62
C GLY A 18 -2.43 -7.83 -13.25
N ARG A 19 -1.84 -7.30 -12.17
CA ARG A 19 -2.43 -7.27 -10.82
C ARG A 19 -3.08 -5.92 -10.57
N ARG A 20 -4.24 -5.91 -9.94
CA ARG A 20 -4.93 -4.69 -9.51
C ARG A 20 -4.50 -4.36 -8.09
N LEU A 21 -3.93 -3.19 -7.89
CA LEU A 21 -3.48 -2.68 -6.61
C LEU A 21 -4.40 -1.57 -6.13
N GLU A 22 -4.72 -1.56 -4.85
CA GLU A 22 -5.46 -0.50 -4.16
C GLU A 22 -4.52 0.26 -3.24
N ILE A 23 -4.51 1.57 -3.37
CA ILE A 23 -3.69 2.46 -2.56
C ILE A 23 -4.59 3.09 -1.51
N MET A 24 -4.30 2.77 -0.25
CA MET A 24 -5.02 3.22 0.93
C MET A 24 -4.24 4.32 1.63
N ARG A 25 -4.81 5.51 1.76
CA ARG A 25 -4.23 6.58 2.56
C ARG A 25 -4.61 6.39 4.02
N LEU A 26 -3.60 6.21 4.85
CA LEU A 26 -3.68 6.14 6.31
C LEU A 26 -3.35 7.52 6.90
N THR A 27 -4.23 8.01 7.77
CA THR A 27 -4.00 9.27 8.50
C THR A 27 -3.72 8.96 9.97
N TRP A 28 -2.55 9.35 10.46
CA TRP A 28 -2.13 9.06 11.83
C TRP A 28 -2.50 10.19 12.79
N ARG A 29 -2.90 9.84 14.01
CA ARG A 29 -3.36 10.85 15.00
C ARG A 29 -2.20 11.63 15.64
N ASP A 30 -1.07 10.95 15.79
CA ASP A 30 0.03 11.32 16.70
C ASP A 30 1.28 11.80 15.95
N ALA A 31 1.41 11.40 14.69
CA ALA A 31 2.37 11.95 13.74
C ALA A 31 1.57 12.80 12.74
N ALA A 32 2.03 14.01 12.43
CA ALA A 32 1.48 14.82 11.35
C ALA A 32 1.80 14.25 9.94
N GLY A 33 1.94 12.92 9.85
CA GLY A 33 2.26 12.18 8.64
C GLY A 33 1.02 11.51 8.09
N LEU A 34 0.90 11.54 6.77
CA LEU A 34 0.07 10.63 6.01
C LEU A 34 0.94 9.43 5.67
N SER A 35 0.35 8.25 5.58
CA SER A 35 1.03 7.11 4.97
C SER A 35 0.14 6.46 3.92
N TYR A 36 0.74 5.73 3.02
CA TYR A 36 0.06 5.04 1.94
C TYR A 36 0.39 3.56 2.03
N ASP A 37 -0.65 2.78 2.20
CA ASP A 37 -0.60 1.34 2.16
C ASP A 37 -1.05 0.83 0.80
N VAL A 38 -0.53 -0.31 0.39
CA VAL A 38 -0.78 -0.90 -0.93
C VAL A 38 -1.22 -2.34 -0.73
N THR A 39 -2.44 -2.63 -1.15
CA THR A 39 -3.03 -3.96 -1.07
C THR A 39 -3.33 -4.46 -2.48
N ASP A 40 -3.10 -5.74 -2.74
CA ASP A 40 -3.55 -6.39 -3.96
C ASP A 40 -5.07 -6.61 -3.89
N ALA A 41 -5.80 -6.03 -4.83
CA ALA A 41 -7.26 -6.06 -4.88
C ALA A 41 -7.81 -7.44 -5.28
N ASP A 42 -7.00 -8.26 -5.96
CA ASP A 42 -7.44 -9.54 -6.51
C ASP A 42 -7.31 -10.64 -5.45
N SER A 43 -6.16 -10.71 -4.79
CA SER A 43 -5.86 -11.65 -3.72
C SER A 43 -6.25 -11.13 -2.32
N GLY A 44 -6.40 -9.82 -2.15
CA GLY A 44 -6.58 -9.18 -0.84
C GLY A 44 -5.31 -9.17 0.01
N ASP A 45 -4.14 -9.37 -0.61
CA ASP A 45 -2.85 -9.47 0.08
C ASP A 45 -2.24 -8.08 0.28
N ASP A 46 -1.73 -7.84 1.48
CA ASP A 46 -1.12 -6.56 1.82
C ASP A 46 0.33 -6.57 1.35
N LEU A 47 0.65 -5.75 0.34
CA LEU A 47 1.99 -5.68 -0.25
C LEU A 47 2.94 -4.80 0.58
N THR A 48 2.40 -4.11 1.58
CA THR A 48 3.08 -3.12 2.41
C THR A 48 3.06 -3.52 3.90
N PRO A 49 3.25 -4.82 4.27
CA PRO A 49 2.96 -5.30 5.63
C PRO A 49 4.00 -4.87 6.68
N ASN A 50 5.18 -4.44 6.23
CA ASN A 50 6.29 -4.04 7.09
C ASN A 50 6.41 -2.52 7.22
N GLU A 51 6.25 -1.79 6.11
CA GLU A 51 6.44 -0.35 6.06
C GLU A 51 5.53 0.27 4.99
N SER A 52 4.62 1.13 5.43
CA SER A 52 3.80 1.95 4.53
C SER A 52 4.62 3.12 3.98
N PHE A 53 4.28 3.61 2.78
CA PHE A 53 4.96 4.75 2.18
C PHE A 53 4.59 6.07 2.88
N ASP A 54 5.55 6.98 3.05
CA ASP A 54 5.29 8.32 3.59
C ASP A 54 4.64 9.25 2.53
N ASP A 55 4.92 9.01 1.24
CA ASP A 55 4.31 9.72 0.11
C ASP A 55 3.56 8.77 -0.82
N PHE A 56 2.83 9.30 -1.80
CA PHE A 56 2.05 8.51 -2.72
C PHE A 56 2.99 7.63 -3.58
N PRO A 57 2.79 6.30 -3.62
CA PRO A 57 3.72 5.40 -4.30
C PRO A 57 3.69 5.62 -5.82
N THR A 58 4.86 5.58 -6.44
CA THR A 58 4.99 5.65 -7.90
C THR A 58 4.72 4.30 -8.56
N ASP A 59 4.39 4.31 -9.85
CA ASP A 59 4.17 3.06 -10.61
C ASP A 59 5.40 2.14 -10.58
N GLU A 60 6.63 2.68 -10.50
CA GLU A 60 7.87 1.90 -10.37
C GLU A 60 7.98 1.20 -9.01
N GLN A 61 7.62 1.88 -7.91
CA GLN A 61 7.59 1.28 -6.57
C GLN A 61 6.52 0.19 -6.49
N LEU A 62 5.35 0.44 -7.07
CA LEU A 62 4.26 -0.53 -7.15
C LEU A 62 4.66 -1.76 -7.98
N ALA A 63 5.41 -1.58 -9.06
CA ALA A 63 5.96 -2.68 -9.85
C ALA A 63 6.94 -3.51 -9.01
N ALA A 64 7.84 -2.88 -8.26
CA ALA A 64 8.77 -3.59 -7.39
C ALA A 64 8.03 -4.44 -6.33
N LEU A 65 6.95 -3.92 -5.73
CA LEU A 65 6.11 -4.68 -4.79
C LEU A 65 5.48 -5.91 -5.44
N VAL A 66 4.97 -5.77 -6.66
CA VAL A 66 4.37 -6.88 -7.41
C VAL A 66 5.42 -7.91 -7.80
N GLU A 67 6.63 -7.48 -8.14
CA GLU A 67 7.76 -8.37 -8.43
C GLU A 67 8.20 -9.12 -7.17
N GLU A 68 8.38 -8.45 -6.03
CA GLU A 68 8.74 -9.11 -4.75
C GLU A 68 7.66 -10.08 -4.27
N ALA A 69 6.37 -9.73 -4.39
CA ALA A 69 5.26 -10.62 -4.09
C ALA A 69 5.00 -11.67 -5.19
N GLY A 70 5.75 -11.60 -6.29
CA GLY A 70 5.58 -12.40 -7.50
C GLY A 70 6.70 -13.41 -7.73
N GLU A 71 7.80 -13.37 -6.97
CA GLU A 71 8.86 -14.38 -7.06
C GLU A 71 8.44 -15.69 -6.38
N PRO A 72 8.15 -16.78 -7.11
CA PRO A 72 8.13 -18.10 -6.50
C PRO A 72 9.57 -18.48 -6.16
N GLY A 73 9.91 -18.44 -4.87
CA GLY A 73 11.09 -19.15 -4.35
C GLY A 73 11.01 -20.66 -4.60
#